data_AF-A0A5Y3W8A8-F1
#
_entry.id   AF-A0A5Y3W8A8-F1
#
_cell.length_a   1.000
_cell.length_b   1.000
_cell.length_c   1.000
_cell.angle_alpha   90.00
_cell.angle_beta   90.00
_cell.angle_gamma   90.00
#
_symmetry.space_group_name_H-M   'P 1'
#
loop_
_entity.id
_entity.type
_entity.pdbx_description
1 polymer ?
#
loop_
_entity_poly.entity_id
_entity_poly.type
_entity_poly.pdbx_seq_one_letter_code
_entity_poly.pdbx_strand_id
1 'polypeptide(L)'
;MRYSILALFVSAVLLPVGASAHSYTFNPALIDDGAVDVSLFNEGLQLPGDYSVNITMNGENVDNAMVSFRLAGENGHQYLSPCLTPEQLSRYGVDISKYPALSTDTKCADLNAIPQATTHFDFYSQRLSIVVPPQSMLPKVTGIAPEALWDDGIPALMLNWDA
;
A
#
# COMPACT_ATOMS: atom_id res chain seq x y z
N MET A 1 -6.93 35.24 50.40
CA MET A 1 -6.47 34.21 49.45
C MET A 1 -5.27 34.77 48.70
N ARG A 2 -4.06 34.27 48.98
CA ARG A 2 -2.80 34.74 48.35
C ARG A 2 -2.48 33.77 47.21
N TYR A 3 -2.78 34.15 45.97
CA TYR A 3 -2.37 33.35 44.81
C TYR A 3 -0.83 33.39 44.69
N SER A 4 -0.20 32.22 44.58
CA SER A 4 1.26 32.10 44.45
C SER A 4 1.69 32.66 43.10
N ILE A 5 2.63 33.61 43.11
CA ILE A 5 3.18 34.25 41.90
C ILE A 5 3.72 33.19 40.90
N LEU A 6 4.17 32.04 41.42
CA LEU A 6 4.64 30.90 40.64
C LEU A 6 3.52 30.24 39.80
N ALA A 7 2.28 30.20 40.30
CA ALA A 7 1.13 29.66 39.56
C ALA A 7 0.71 30.56 38.40
N LEU A 8 0.99 31.87 38.49
CA LEU A 8 0.68 32.86 37.44
C LEU A 8 1.67 32.77 36.27
N PHE A 9 2.94 32.48 36.54
CA PHE A 9 3.94 32.23 35.51
C PHE A 9 3.71 30.92 34.74
N VAL A 10 3.30 29.85 35.43
CA VAL A 10 3.02 28.56 34.77
C VAL A 10 1.82 28.67 33.82
N SER A 11 0.79 29.44 34.19
CA SER A 11 -0.38 29.70 33.34
C SER A 11 -0.03 30.46 32.04
N ALA A 12 0.88 31.44 32.12
CA ALA A 12 1.27 32.25 30.95
C ALA A 12 2.08 31.45 29.90
N VAL A 13 2.78 30.38 30.29
CA VAL A 13 3.53 29.51 29.37
C VAL A 13 2.62 28.53 28.62
N LEU A 14 1.41 28.28 29.12
CA LEU A 14 0.41 27.40 28.50
C LEU A 14 -0.54 28.11 27.53
N LEU A 15 -0.31 29.39 27.22
CA LEU A 15 -1.07 30.08 26.18
C LEU A 15 -0.75 29.46 24.82
N PRO A 16 -1.74 28.92 24.09
CA PRO A 16 -1.51 28.32 22.79
C PRO A 16 -1.01 29.41 21.83
N VAL A 17 0.20 29.19 21.30
CA VAL A 17 0.72 29.94 20.15
C VAL A 17 -0.31 29.79 19.02
N GLY A 18 -0.75 30.92 18.45
CA GLY A 18 -1.81 30.93 17.44
C GLY A 18 -1.49 29.96 16.29
N ALA A 19 -2.31 28.92 16.14
CA ALA A 19 -2.26 28.03 14.99
C ALA A 19 -3.02 28.71 13.84
N SER A 20 -2.31 29.05 12.77
CA SER A 20 -2.96 29.47 11.52
C SER A 20 -3.31 28.23 10.72
N ALA A 21 -4.61 27.95 10.58
CA ALA A 21 -5.10 26.96 9.62
C ALA A 21 -5.35 27.65 8.28
N HIS A 22 -4.71 27.18 7.22
CA HIS A 22 -5.00 27.63 5.85
C HIS A 22 -5.76 26.51 5.15
N SER A 23 -6.90 26.83 4.54
CA SER A 23 -7.63 25.90 3.68
C SER A 23 -7.37 26.26 2.22
N TYR A 24 -7.13 25.23 1.41
CA TYR A 24 -7.03 25.38 -0.04
C TYR A 24 -8.27 24.75 -0.68
N THR A 25 -8.82 25.41 -1.69
CA THR A 25 -9.96 24.88 -2.45
C THR A 25 -9.71 25.07 -3.94
N PHE A 26 -10.04 24.04 -4.71
CA PHE A 26 -10.04 24.03 -6.16
C PHE A 26 -11.37 24.58 -6.67
N ASN A 27 -11.30 25.49 -7.63
CA ASN A 27 -12.48 26.02 -8.31
C ASN A 27 -12.78 25.15 -9.54
N PRO A 28 -13.90 24.41 -9.59
CA PRO A 28 -14.23 23.56 -10.73
C PRO A 28 -14.42 24.37 -12.02
N ALA A 29 -14.83 25.64 -11.96
CA ALA A 29 -15.02 26.47 -13.15
C ALA A 29 -13.73 26.73 -13.96
N LEU A 30 -12.56 26.44 -13.37
CA LEU A 30 -11.27 26.53 -14.06
C LEU A 30 -10.89 25.25 -14.82
N ILE A 31 -11.69 24.18 -14.70
CA ILE A 31 -11.47 22.89 -15.37
C ILE A 31 -12.76 22.52 -16.11
N ASP A 32 -12.68 22.44 -17.44
CA ASP A 32 -13.77 21.99 -18.31
C ASP A 32 -15.12 22.70 -18.04
N ASP A 33 -15.08 24.03 -17.89
CA ASP A 33 -16.23 24.89 -17.59
C ASP A 33 -17.07 24.45 -16.38
N GLY A 34 -16.47 23.75 -15.42
CA GLY A 34 -17.14 23.26 -14.21
C GLY A 34 -17.87 21.93 -14.36
N ALA A 35 -17.65 21.19 -15.46
CA ALA A 35 -18.24 19.86 -15.66
C ALA A 35 -17.60 18.76 -14.79
N VAL A 36 -16.38 18.99 -14.30
CA VAL A 36 -15.63 18.02 -13.50
C VAL A 36 -15.86 18.22 -12.00
N ASP A 37 -16.19 17.14 -11.30
CA ASP A 37 -16.27 17.14 -9.84
C ASP A 37 -14.86 17.15 -9.22
N VAL A 38 -14.58 18.18 -8.42
CA VAL A 38 -13.30 18.37 -7.72
C VAL A 38 -13.40 18.17 -6.20
N SER A 39 -14.52 17.68 -5.69
CA SER A 39 -14.79 17.49 -4.26
C SER A 39 -13.69 16.68 -3.56
N LEU A 40 -13.29 15.54 -4.13
CA LEU A 40 -12.24 14.67 -3.57
C LEU A 40 -10.88 15.39 -3.48
N PHE A 41 -10.53 16.23 -4.46
CA PHE A 41 -9.28 16.98 -4.43
C PHE A 41 -9.27 18.06 -3.33
N ASN A 42 -10.44 18.65 -3.02
CA ASN A 42 -10.60 19.57 -1.90
C ASN A 42 -10.40 18.91 -0.54
N GLU A 43 -10.60 17.59 -0.45
CA GLU A 43 -10.33 16.78 0.73
C GLU A 43 -8.88 16.25 0.76
N GLY A 44 -8.06 16.60 -0.24
CA GLY A 44 -6.67 16.14 -0.38
C GLY A 44 -6.56 14.70 -0.91
N LEU A 45 -7.64 14.15 -1.44
CA LEU A 45 -7.71 12.80 -1.99
C LEU A 45 -7.50 12.80 -3.51
N GLN A 46 -7.42 11.59 -4.06
CA GLN A 46 -7.30 11.33 -5.49
C GLN A 46 -8.49 10.50 -5.96
N LEU A 47 -8.75 10.50 -7.27
CA LEU A 47 -9.86 9.75 -7.83
C LEU A 47 -9.65 8.23 -7.69
N PRO A 48 -10.72 7.44 -7.49
CA PRO A 48 -10.63 6.00 -7.67
C PRO A 48 -10.46 5.66 -9.16
N GLY A 49 -9.75 4.57 -9.46
CA GLY A 49 -9.45 4.20 -10.83
C GLY A 49 -8.24 3.27 -10.94
N ASP A 50 -7.81 3.04 -12.17
CA ASP A 50 -6.67 2.18 -12.47
C ASP A 50 -5.39 3.00 -12.54
N TYR A 51 -4.39 2.62 -11.74
CA TYR A 51 -3.10 3.28 -11.69
C TYR A 51 -1.98 2.28 -11.96
N SER A 52 -1.04 2.66 -12.82
CA SER A 52 0.24 1.96 -12.97
C SER A 52 1.11 2.26 -11.76
N VAL A 53 1.42 1.25 -10.96
CA VAL A 53 2.14 1.42 -9.70
C VAL A 53 3.31 0.46 -9.56
N ASN A 54 4.39 0.94 -8.92
CA ASN A 54 5.43 0.07 -8.41
C ASN A 54 4.97 -0.53 -7.07
N ILE A 55 4.96 -1.87 -6.99
CA ILE A 55 4.44 -2.59 -5.83
C ILE A 55 5.61 -3.07 -4.99
N THR A 56 5.54 -2.79 -3.69
CA THR A 56 6.51 -3.24 -2.70
C THR A 56 5.82 -4.08 -1.63
N MET A 57 6.42 -5.20 -1.26
CA MET A 57 5.99 -6.10 -0.18
C MET A 57 7.04 -6.08 0.92
N ASN A 58 6.66 -5.66 2.14
CA ASN A 58 7.59 -5.53 3.28
C ASN A 58 8.87 -4.74 2.96
N GLY A 59 8.78 -3.76 2.05
CA GLY A 59 9.90 -2.91 1.62
C GLY A 59 10.71 -3.44 0.43
N GLU A 60 10.49 -4.68 -0.01
CA GLU A 60 11.11 -5.23 -1.23
C GLU A 60 10.22 -4.95 -2.46
N ASN A 61 10.82 -4.58 -3.59
CA ASN A 61 10.11 -4.40 -4.85
C ASN A 61 9.70 -5.78 -5.41
N VAL A 62 8.41 -5.98 -5.69
CA VAL A 62 7.88 -7.27 -6.14
C VAL A 62 7.23 -7.23 -7.52
N ASP A 63 6.71 -6.08 -7.96
CA ASP A 63 6.03 -5.98 -9.25
C ASP A 63 5.88 -4.53 -9.74
N ASN A 64 5.59 -4.35 -11.02
CA ASN A 64 5.11 -3.11 -11.63
C ASN A 64 3.86 -3.44 -12.46
N ALA A 65 2.69 -3.03 -11.98
CA ALA A 65 1.42 -3.45 -12.57
C ALA A 65 0.37 -2.34 -12.52
N MET A 66 -0.64 -2.47 -13.37
CA MET A 66 -1.85 -1.67 -13.28
C MET A 66 -2.75 -2.25 -12.19
N VAL A 67 -3.09 -1.43 -11.19
CA VAL A 67 -3.89 -1.81 -10.04
C VAL A 67 -5.13 -0.91 -9.96
N SER A 68 -6.29 -1.50 -9.76
CA SER A 68 -7.54 -0.77 -9.53
C SER A 68 -7.62 -0.33 -8.07
N PHE A 69 -7.89 0.95 -7.85
CA PHE A 69 -8.08 1.54 -6.52
C PHE A 69 -9.52 1.99 -6.32
N ARG A 70 -10.06 1.69 -5.14
CA ARG A 70 -11.41 2.10 -4.74
C ARG A 70 -11.33 2.99 -3.50
N LEU A 71 -12.29 3.91 -3.37
CA LEU A 71 -12.42 4.68 -2.14
C LEU A 71 -12.87 3.75 -1.00
N ALA A 72 -12.07 3.70 0.06
CA ALA A 72 -12.38 3.07 1.32
C ALA A 72 -12.40 4.15 2.41
N GLY A 73 -13.02 3.82 3.55
CA GLY A 73 -13.10 4.73 4.69
C GLY A 73 -12.91 3.99 6.00
N GLU A 74 -12.03 4.50 6.85
CA GLU A 74 -11.79 3.98 8.19
C GLU A 74 -11.64 5.14 9.17
N ASN A 75 -12.30 5.07 10.33
CA ASN A 75 -12.22 6.08 11.39
C ASN A 75 -12.50 7.52 10.92
N GLY A 76 -13.36 7.70 9.91
CA GLY A 76 -13.70 9.01 9.35
C GLY A 76 -12.69 9.56 8.34
N HIS A 77 -11.63 8.81 8.02
CA HIS A 77 -10.68 9.14 6.96
C HIS A 77 -10.94 8.28 5.73
N GLN A 78 -11.04 8.91 4.57
CA GLN A 78 -11.11 8.22 3.28
C GLN A 78 -9.71 8.03 2.69
N TYR A 79 -9.53 6.94 1.95
CA TYR A 79 -8.28 6.64 1.27
C TYR A 79 -8.53 5.73 0.06
N LEU A 80 -7.54 5.64 -0.82
CA LEU A 80 -7.56 4.70 -1.94
C LEU A 80 -7.04 3.33 -1.50
N SER A 81 -7.93 2.34 -1.50
CA SER A 81 -7.60 0.94 -1.20
C SER A 81 -7.36 0.16 -2.49
N PRO A 82 -6.25 -0.59 -2.62
CA PRO A 82 -5.95 -1.39 -3.80
C PRO A 82 -6.85 -2.64 -3.86
N CYS A 83 -7.33 -2.98 -5.05
CA CYS A 83 -7.92 -4.28 -5.34
C CYS A 83 -6.83 -5.22 -5.88
N LEU A 84 -6.40 -6.17 -5.05
CA LEU A 84 -5.43 -7.20 -5.41
C LEU A 84 -6.09 -8.57 -5.38
N THR A 85 -5.83 -9.39 -6.39
CA THR A 85 -6.31 -10.77 -6.44
C THR A 85 -5.53 -11.68 -5.46
N PRO A 86 -6.13 -12.79 -4.98
CA PRO A 86 -5.39 -13.78 -4.19
C PRO A 86 -4.13 -14.28 -4.90
N GLU A 87 -4.18 -14.45 -6.21
CA GLU A 87 -3.05 -14.88 -7.03
C GLU A 87 -1.93 -13.83 -7.05
N GLN A 88 -2.25 -12.54 -7.12
CA GLN A 88 -1.26 -11.47 -6.99
C GLN A 88 -0.59 -11.51 -5.62
N LEU A 89 -1.36 -11.61 -4.54
CA LEU A 89 -0.81 -11.68 -3.19
C LEU A 89 0.12 -12.90 -3.03
N SER A 90 -0.28 -14.05 -3.56
CA SER A 90 0.58 -15.24 -3.57
C SER A 90 1.87 -15.04 -4.35
N ARG A 91 1.82 -14.41 -5.54
CA ARG A 91 3.02 -14.06 -6.32
C ARG A 91 3.94 -13.08 -5.58
N TYR A 92 3.38 -12.18 -4.79
CA TYR A 92 4.15 -11.23 -3.97
C TYR A 92 4.70 -11.87 -2.68
N GLY A 93 4.48 -13.17 -2.48
CA GLY A 93 5.05 -13.94 -1.39
C GLY A 93 4.13 -14.14 -0.19
N VAL A 94 2.84 -13.79 -0.27
CA VAL A 94 1.87 -14.07 0.80
C VAL A 94 1.46 -15.55 0.76
N ASP A 95 1.49 -16.20 1.90
CA ASP A 95 0.98 -17.56 2.10
C ASP A 95 -0.56 -17.54 2.25
N ILE A 96 -1.23 -17.47 1.10
CA ILE A 96 -2.70 -17.40 1.03
C ILE A 96 -3.40 -18.63 1.64
N SER A 97 -2.71 -19.76 1.79
CA SER A 97 -3.27 -21.00 2.37
C SER A 97 -3.65 -20.84 3.85
N LYS A 98 -2.96 -19.92 4.57
CA LYS A 98 -3.25 -19.59 5.97
C LYS A 98 -4.47 -18.69 6.14
N TYR A 99 -4.93 -18.05 5.07
CA TYR A 99 -5.99 -17.05 5.12
C TYR A 99 -7.09 -17.34 4.08
N PRO A 100 -7.92 -18.38 4.27
CA PRO A 100 -8.95 -18.77 3.30
C PRO A 100 -9.93 -17.64 2.96
N ALA A 101 -10.16 -16.71 3.90
CA ALA A 101 -11.04 -15.56 3.71
C ALA A 101 -10.55 -14.61 2.59
N LEU A 102 -9.24 -14.58 2.27
CA LEU A 102 -8.70 -13.83 1.14
C LEU A 102 -9.32 -14.27 -0.19
N SER A 103 -9.64 -15.57 -0.32
CA SER A 103 -10.13 -16.17 -1.56
C SER A 103 -11.65 -16.16 -1.70
N THR A 104 -12.37 -15.49 -0.80
CA THR A 104 -13.84 -15.40 -0.85
C THR A 104 -14.32 -14.62 -2.08
N ASP A 105 -13.58 -13.58 -2.46
CA ASP A 105 -13.73 -12.86 -3.72
C ASP A 105 -12.46 -13.01 -4.55
N THR A 106 -12.55 -13.76 -5.65
CA THR A 106 -11.44 -13.98 -6.59
C THR A 106 -10.94 -12.70 -7.27
N LYS A 107 -11.73 -11.61 -7.28
CA LYS A 107 -11.39 -10.37 -7.97
C LYS A 107 -10.64 -9.38 -7.07
N CYS A 108 -11.08 -9.23 -5.82
CA CYS A 108 -10.43 -8.37 -4.84
C CYS A 108 -10.36 -9.09 -3.50
N ALA A 109 -9.18 -9.57 -3.13
CA ALA A 109 -8.94 -10.20 -1.84
C ALA A 109 -9.14 -9.20 -0.70
N ASP A 110 -9.83 -9.64 0.37
CA ASP A 110 -9.99 -8.82 1.57
C ASP A 110 -8.74 -8.88 2.44
N LEU A 111 -7.84 -7.90 2.27
CA LEU A 111 -6.59 -7.82 3.02
C LEU A 111 -6.77 -7.73 4.54
N ASN A 112 -7.95 -7.35 5.04
CA ASN A 112 -8.25 -7.36 6.47
C ASN A 112 -8.26 -8.78 7.06
N ALA A 113 -8.36 -9.81 6.22
CA ALA A 113 -8.22 -11.21 6.64
C ALA A 113 -6.83 -11.54 7.19
N ILE A 114 -5.80 -10.74 6.84
CA ILE A 114 -4.44 -10.87 7.38
C ILE A 114 -4.30 -9.87 8.54
N PRO A 115 -4.18 -10.34 9.80
CA PRO A 115 -4.03 -9.45 10.94
C PRO A 115 -2.80 -8.56 10.78
N GLN A 116 -2.92 -7.27 11.10
CA GLN A 116 -1.83 -6.29 11.02
C GLN A 116 -1.27 -6.07 9.59
N ALA A 117 -1.98 -6.53 8.56
CA ALA A 117 -1.66 -6.11 7.20
C ALA A 117 -2.06 -4.65 7.00
N THR A 118 -1.22 -3.90 6.30
CA THR A 118 -1.50 -2.51 5.93
C THR A 118 -1.11 -2.27 4.47
N THR A 119 -1.87 -1.40 3.81
CA THR A 119 -1.57 -0.93 2.47
C THR A 119 -1.50 0.58 2.45
N HIS A 120 -0.49 1.12 1.80
CA HIS A 120 -0.33 2.55 1.62
C HIS A 120 -0.03 2.85 0.16
N PHE A 121 -0.89 3.65 -0.48
CA PHE A 121 -0.67 4.12 -1.82
C PHE A 121 -0.09 5.54 -1.79
N ASP A 122 1.18 5.66 -2.15
CA ASP A 122 1.79 6.95 -2.44
C ASP A 122 1.54 7.31 -3.90
N PHE A 123 0.53 8.15 -4.11
CA PHE A 123 0.09 8.58 -5.43
C PHE A 123 1.19 9.33 -6.21
N TYR A 124 1.97 10.18 -5.53
CA TYR A 124 2.96 11.03 -6.18
C TYR A 124 4.15 10.23 -6.71
N SER A 125 4.57 9.20 -5.97
CA SER A 125 5.63 8.29 -6.42
C SER A 125 5.10 7.08 -7.17
N GLN A 126 3.77 7.00 -7.39
CA GLN A 126 3.08 5.84 -7.96
C GLN A 126 3.51 4.52 -7.30
N ARG A 127 3.61 4.51 -5.97
CA ARG A 127 4.09 3.35 -5.20
C ARG A 127 2.98 2.79 -4.31
N LEU A 128 2.72 1.50 -4.47
CA LEU A 128 1.90 0.74 -3.53
C LEU A 128 2.81 -0.01 -2.55
N SER A 129 2.75 0.36 -1.28
CA SER A 129 3.44 -0.33 -0.19
C SER A 129 2.48 -1.26 0.53
N ILE A 130 2.80 -2.54 0.56
CA ILE A 130 2.06 -3.58 1.26
C ILE A 130 2.95 -4.10 2.38
N VAL A 131 2.44 -4.08 3.61
CA VAL A 131 3.14 -4.61 4.78
C VAL A 131 2.28 -5.69 5.39
N VAL A 132 2.84 -6.88 5.59
CA VAL A 132 2.19 -8.03 6.23
C VAL A 132 3.11 -8.67 7.27
N PRO A 133 2.58 -9.33 8.31
CA PRO A 133 3.40 -10.06 9.26
C PRO A 133 4.29 -11.11 8.59
N PRO A 134 5.54 -11.32 9.06
CA PRO A 134 6.43 -12.34 8.47
C PRO A 134 5.87 -13.76 8.45
N GLN A 135 5.02 -14.12 9.42
CA GLN A 135 4.33 -15.43 9.47
C GLN A 135 3.32 -15.63 8.33
N SER A 136 2.83 -14.54 7.74
CA SER A 136 1.93 -14.52 6.59
C SER A 136 2.66 -14.71 5.27
N MET A 137 4.00 -14.71 5.27
CA MET A 137 4.81 -14.85 4.07
C MET A 137 5.22 -16.30 3.83
N LEU A 138 5.40 -16.65 2.56
CA LEU A 138 6.04 -17.88 2.14
C LEU A 138 7.53 -17.85 2.53
N PRO A 139 8.13 -19.00 2.88
CA PRO A 139 9.55 -19.07 3.17
C PRO A 139 10.39 -18.63 1.96
N LYS A 140 11.35 -17.73 2.18
CA LYS A 140 12.32 -17.34 1.15
C LYS A 140 13.34 -18.47 1.02
N VAL A 141 13.21 -19.31 -0.01
CA VAL A 141 14.18 -20.36 -0.32
C VAL A 141 15.35 -19.71 -1.06
N THR A 142 16.55 -19.77 -0.50
CA THR A 142 17.78 -19.28 -1.16
C THR A 142 18.54 -20.44 -1.79
N GLY A 143 19.25 -20.18 -2.88
CA GLY A 143 20.13 -21.16 -3.54
C GLY A 143 19.45 -22.14 -4.49
N ILE A 144 18.13 -22.05 -4.68
CA ILE A 144 17.37 -22.85 -5.63
C ILE A 144 16.57 -21.91 -6.53
N ALA A 145 16.77 -22.00 -7.85
CA ALA A 145 15.97 -21.24 -8.80
C ALA A 145 14.52 -21.76 -8.81
N PRO A 146 13.50 -20.92 -9.08
CA PRO A 146 12.14 -21.38 -9.35
C PRO A 146 12.10 -22.50 -10.40
N GLU A 147 11.31 -23.55 -10.19
CA GLU A 147 11.18 -24.68 -11.12
C GLU A 147 10.77 -24.25 -12.52
N ALA A 148 9.96 -23.20 -12.63
CA ALA A 148 9.55 -22.62 -13.93
C ALA A 148 10.72 -22.08 -14.76
N LEU A 149 11.90 -21.86 -14.16
CA LEU A 149 13.12 -21.44 -14.84
C LEU A 149 14.09 -22.61 -15.10
N TRP A 150 13.75 -23.83 -14.69
CA TRP A 150 14.63 -24.98 -14.89
C TRP A 150 14.61 -25.39 -16.36
N ASP A 151 15.80 -25.76 -16.86
CA ASP A 151 16.00 -26.28 -18.21
C ASP A 151 16.60 -27.68 -18.07
N ASP A 152 15.99 -28.66 -18.73
CA ASP A 152 16.49 -30.04 -18.79
C ASP A 152 17.78 -30.17 -19.62
N GLY A 153 18.16 -29.08 -20.31
CA GLY A 153 19.29 -29.03 -21.22
C GLY A 153 18.98 -29.74 -22.53
N ILE A 154 20.04 -30.06 -23.27
CA ILE A 154 19.95 -30.79 -24.53
C ILE A 154 20.53 -32.20 -24.37
N PRO A 155 20.00 -33.22 -25.05
CA PRO A 155 20.60 -34.55 -25.05
C PRO A 155 22.04 -34.51 -25.57
N ALA A 156 22.99 -35.04 -24.79
CA ALA A 156 24.42 -35.03 -25.15
C ALA A 156 25.11 -36.36 -24.77
N LEU A 157 26.13 -36.74 -25.55
CA LEU A 157 27.06 -37.82 -25.25
C LEU A 157 28.42 -37.21 -24.92
N MET A 158 28.97 -37.52 -23.74
CA MET A 158 30.30 -37.03 -23.30
C MET A 158 31.26 -38.21 -23.11
N LEU A 159 32.47 -38.09 -23.67
CA LEU A 159 33.58 -39.03 -23.50
C LEU A 159 34.81 -38.25 -23.03
N ASN A 160 35.42 -38.66 -21.93
CA ASN A 160 36.67 -38.10 -21.41
C ASN A 160 37.70 -39.22 -21.23
N TRP A 161 38.97 -38.96 -21.54
CA TRP A 161 40.07 -39.88 -21.34
C TRP A 161 41.27 -39.15 -20.73
N ASP A 162 41.98 -39.82 -19.82
CA ASP A 162 43.21 -39.31 -19.21
C ASP A 162 44.32 -40.35 -19.46
N ALA A 163 45.49 -39.89 -19.90
CA ALA A 163 46.55 -40.69 -20.54
C ALA A 163 47.59 -41.22 -19.55
#